data_AF-A0A7J7LYB9-F1
#
_entry.id   AF-A0A7J7LYB9-F1
#
_cell.length_a   1.000
_cell.length_b   1.000
_cell.length_c   1.000
_cell.angle_alpha   90.00
_cell.angle_beta   90.00
_cell.angle_gamma   90.00
#
_symmetry.space_group_name_H-M   'P 1'
#
loop_
_entity.id
_entity.type
_entity.pdbx_description
1 polymer ?
#
loop_
_entity_poly.entity_id
_entity_poly.type
_entity_poly.pdbx_seq_one_letter_code
_entity_poly.pdbx_strand_id
1 'polypeptide(L)'
;MTFKERFFVFCDRERLMPEPKKAPAMDSLVEPFGIVVILPMDGFHLYHHQLDTMENPEEAHARRGSPWTFDPAQLLTFLKTLRSQGSIYVPSFNHGVGDPVEDDTFVSLQHKVVIVEGNYLLLEEGV
;
A
#
# COMPACT_ATOMS: atom_id res chain seq x y z
N MET A 1 14.63 2.57 20.21
CA MET A 1 13.47 2.43 19.32
C MET A 1 13.75 1.24 18.42
N THR A 2 13.19 0.07 18.70
CA THR A 2 13.43 -1.12 17.87
C THR A 2 12.36 -1.12 16.79
N PHE A 3 12.72 -0.74 15.56
CA PHE A 3 11.87 -0.95 14.39
C PHE A 3 11.67 -2.46 14.23
N LYS A 4 10.43 -2.92 14.34
CA LYS A 4 10.04 -4.29 13.99
C LYS A 4 9.36 -4.20 12.63
N GLU A 5 10.12 -4.36 11.57
CA GLU A 5 9.57 -4.63 10.24
C GLU A 5 8.74 -5.92 10.35
N ARG A 6 7.46 -5.86 9.96
CA ARG A 6 6.54 -7.01 9.97
C ARG A 6 5.73 -7.02 8.70
N PHE A 7 5.77 -8.16 8.00
CA PHE A 7 5.10 -8.36 6.72
C PHE A 7 3.73 -9.01 6.92
N PHE A 8 2.69 -8.51 6.25
CA PHE A 8 1.40 -9.20 6.11
C PHE A 8 1.21 -9.68 4.68
N VAL A 9 0.92 -10.97 4.50
CA VAL A 9 0.81 -11.62 3.20
C VAL A 9 -0.65 -11.93 2.89
N PHE A 10 -1.19 -11.33 1.84
CA PHE A 10 -2.49 -11.73 1.27
C PHE A 10 -2.24 -12.67 0.07
N CYS A 11 -2.82 -13.88 0.11
CA CYS A 11 -2.75 -14.86 -0.97
C CYS A 11 -4.18 -15.27 -1.35
N ASP A 12 -4.61 -14.93 -2.57
CA ASP A 12 -5.92 -15.32 -3.09
C ASP A 12 -5.85 -16.79 -3.56
N ARG A 13 -6.42 -17.70 -2.76
CA ARG A 13 -6.63 -19.10 -3.17
C ARG A 13 -7.97 -19.19 -3.89
N GLU A 14 -7.90 -19.59 -5.17
CA GLU A 14 -8.98 -20.14 -6.01
C GLU A 14 -9.67 -19.19 -7.01
N ARG A 15 -8.97 -18.88 -8.11
CA ARG A 15 -9.59 -18.77 -9.45
C ARG A 15 -8.64 -19.30 -10.52
N LEU A 16 -8.91 -20.51 -11.00
CA LEU A 16 -8.16 -21.14 -12.10
C LEU A 16 -8.34 -20.30 -13.37
N MET A 17 -7.24 -19.77 -13.89
CA MET A 17 -7.15 -19.14 -15.21
C MET A 17 -7.14 -20.24 -16.28
N PRO A 18 -7.85 -20.10 -17.41
CA PRO A 18 -7.66 -21.00 -18.55
C PRO A 18 -6.27 -20.82 -19.17
N GLU A 19 -5.66 -21.94 -19.57
CA GLU A 19 -4.34 -22.04 -20.24
C GLU A 19 -4.17 -21.01 -21.38
N PRO A 20 -3.01 -20.34 -21.49
CA PRO A 20 -2.79 -19.32 -22.51
C PRO A 20 -2.61 -19.98 -23.89
N LYS A 21 -3.53 -19.69 -24.81
CA LYS A 21 -3.34 -20.01 -26.23
C LYS A 21 -2.27 -19.09 -26.82
N LYS A 22 -1.20 -19.71 -27.32
CA LYS A 22 -0.02 -19.09 -27.93
C LYS A 22 -0.40 -18.12 -29.08
N ALA A 23 0.10 -16.88 -29.01
CA ALA A 23 0.13 -15.89 -30.11
C ALA A 23 1.37 -14.98 -29.96
N PRO A 24 1.82 -14.27 -31.02
CA PRO A 24 3.21 -14.23 -31.46
C PRO A 24 4.10 -13.17 -30.78
N ALA A 25 5.40 -13.39 -30.92
CA ALA A 25 6.50 -12.61 -30.36
C ALA A 25 6.40 -11.10 -30.67
N MET A 26 6.34 -10.30 -29.60
CA MET A 26 6.76 -8.91 -29.55
C MET A 26 7.64 -8.79 -28.31
N ASP A 27 8.92 -9.05 -28.53
CA ASP A 27 9.97 -9.14 -27.52
C ASP A 27 10.67 -7.78 -27.46
N SER A 28 10.15 -6.88 -26.61
CA SER A 28 10.91 -5.78 -25.99
C SER A 28 9.98 -4.92 -25.12
N LEU A 29 10.29 -4.84 -23.82
CA LEU A 29 9.71 -3.96 -22.78
C LEU A 29 8.50 -4.47 -21.98
N VAL A 30 8.26 -5.78 -21.91
CA VAL A 30 7.44 -6.32 -20.80
C VAL A 30 8.41 -6.82 -19.73
N GLU A 31 8.78 -5.94 -18.79
CA GLU A 31 9.35 -6.40 -17.52
C GLU A 31 8.41 -7.49 -16.98
N PRO A 32 8.91 -8.67 -16.61
CA PRO A 32 8.05 -9.75 -16.13
C PRO A 32 7.24 -9.19 -14.96
N PHE A 33 5.92 -9.07 -15.13
CA PHE A 33 5.05 -8.61 -14.06
C PHE A 33 5.33 -9.47 -12.83
N GLY A 34 5.84 -8.83 -11.78
CA GLY A 34 6.14 -9.50 -10.53
C GLY A 34 4.86 -10.16 -10.03
N ILE A 35 4.95 -11.45 -9.70
CA ILE A 35 3.84 -12.16 -9.04
C ILE A 35 3.56 -11.56 -7.64
N VAL A 36 4.52 -10.79 -7.11
CA VAL A 36 4.47 -10.14 -5.81
C VAL A 36 4.45 -8.62 -6.00
N VAL A 37 3.61 -7.93 -5.24
CA VAL A 37 3.64 -6.46 -5.07
C VAL A 37 3.87 -6.12 -3.60
N ILE A 38 4.63 -5.07 -3.34
CA ILE A 38 4.86 -4.51 -2.01
C ILE A 38 4.05 -3.23 -1.90
N LEU A 39 3.24 -3.13 -0.86
CA LEU A 39 2.43 -1.96 -0.52
C LEU A 39 2.98 -1.35 0.78
N PRO A 40 3.74 -0.25 0.70
CA PRO A 40 4.24 0.42 1.88
C PRO A 40 3.11 1.17 2.60
N MET A 41 3.05 1.04 3.92
CA MET A 41 2.13 1.78 4.80
C MET A 41 2.36 3.29 4.71
N ASP A 42 3.54 3.72 4.26
CA ASP A 42 3.89 5.13 4.11
C ASP A 42 2.95 5.88 3.15
N GLY A 43 2.35 5.20 2.16
CA GLY A 43 1.33 5.81 1.29
C GLY A 43 0.06 6.23 2.03
N PHE A 44 -0.08 5.85 3.30
CA PHE A 44 -1.23 6.15 4.16
C PHE A 44 -0.85 7.07 5.32
N HIS A 45 0.21 7.87 5.19
CA HIS A 45 0.42 9.01 6.08
C HIS A 45 -0.73 10.01 5.94
N LEU A 46 -1.06 10.70 7.03
CA LEU A 46 -1.85 11.92 6.91
C LEU A 46 -1.07 12.97 6.12
N TYR A 47 -1.77 13.69 5.25
CA TYR A 47 -1.21 14.78 4.48
C TYR A 47 -0.73 15.92 5.38
N HIS A 48 0.28 16.69 4.96
CA HIS A 48 0.69 17.91 5.68
C HIS A 48 -0.50 18.79 6.06
N HIS A 49 -1.42 19.04 5.12
CA HIS A 49 -2.60 19.88 5.38
C HIS A 49 -3.56 19.29 6.41
N GLN A 50 -3.58 17.97 6.61
CA GLN A 50 -4.36 17.34 7.67
C GLN A 50 -3.65 17.49 9.01
N LEU A 51 -2.33 17.32 9.05
CA LEU A 51 -1.52 17.57 10.25
C LEU A 51 -1.64 19.03 10.73
N ASP A 52 -1.72 19.98 9.79
CA ASP A 52 -1.95 21.41 10.07
C ASP A 52 -3.26 21.70 10.83
N THR A 53 -4.24 20.78 10.73
CA THR A 53 -5.55 20.93 11.37
C THR A 53 -5.67 20.21 12.71
N MET A 54 -4.62 19.51 13.15
CA MET A 54 -4.62 18.81 14.44
C MET A 54 -4.50 19.81 15.61
N GLU A 55 -4.77 19.34 16.83
CA GLU A 55 -4.72 20.17 18.03
C GLU A 55 -3.33 20.79 18.27
N ASN A 56 -2.27 20.05 17.96
CA ASN A 56 -0.88 20.52 18.03
C ASN A 56 -0.13 20.22 16.72
N PRO A 57 -0.24 21.10 15.70
CA PRO A 57 0.40 20.88 14.40
C PRO A 57 1.92 20.79 14.46
N GLU A 58 2.57 21.59 15.32
CA GLU A 58 4.03 21.56 15.48
C GLU A 58 4.51 20.18 15.94
N GLU A 59 3.84 19.59 16.93
CA GLU A 59 4.14 18.23 17.37
C GLU A 59 3.78 17.19 16.32
N ALA A 60 2.67 17.36 15.59
CA ALA A 60 2.24 16.47 14.52
C ALA A 60 3.29 16.35 13.42
N HIS A 61 3.85 17.49 12.98
CA HIS A 61 4.94 17.51 12.02
C HIS A 61 6.24 16.97 12.61
N ALA A 62 6.61 17.36 13.84
CA ALA A 62 7.84 16.91 14.48
C ALA A 62 7.87 15.40 14.77
N ARG A 63 6.69 14.78 14.98
CA ARG A 63 6.53 13.35 15.26
C ARG A 63 5.97 12.58 14.07
N ARG A 64 5.97 13.15 12.87
CA ARG A 64 5.50 12.46 11.66
C ARG A 64 6.21 11.11 11.51
N GLY A 65 5.41 10.08 11.23
CA GLY A 65 5.83 8.67 11.30
C GLY A 65 5.46 7.98 12.63
N SER A 66 4.82 8.69 13.56
CA SER A 66 4.18 8.08 14.74
C SER A 66 2.84 7.44 14.36
N PRO A 67 2.30 6.47 15.14
CA PRO A 67 1.09 5.74 14.75
C PRO A 67 -0.11 6.62 14.41
N TRP A 68 -0.30 7.70 15.17
CA TRP A 68 -1.42 8.64 15.03
C TRP A 68 -1.26 9.65 13.87
N THR A 69 -0.12 9.62 13.17
CA THR A 69 0.09 10.43 11.94
C THR A 69 -0.20 9.65 10.66
N PHE A 70 -0.81 8.47 10.78
CA PHE A 70 -1.27 7.64 9.65
C PHE A 70 -2.81 7.58 9.62
N ASP A 71 -3.36 7.21 8.48
CA ASP A 71 -4.77 6.86 8.29
C ASP A 71 -4.94 5.33 8.14
N PRO A 72 -5.05 4.58 9.25
CA PRO A 72 -5.25 3.12 9.19
C PRO A 72 -6.63 2.73 8.62
N ALA A 73 -7.62 3.61 8.71
CA ALA A 73 -8.95 3.37 8.17
C ALA A 73 -8.95 3.40 6.64
N GLN A 74 -8.17 4.32 6.06
CA GLN A 74 -7.92 4.36 4.62
C GLN A 74 -7.20 3.09 4.16
N LEU A 75 -6.08 2.71 4.78
CA LEU A 75 -5.37 1.46 4.46
C LEU A 75 -6.30 0.24 4.49
N LEU A 76 -7.11 0.09 5.54
CA LEU A 76 -8.07 -1.01 5.67
C LEU A 76 -9.11 -1.00 4.54
N THR A 77 -9.59 0.18 4.15
CA THR A 77 -10.55 0.35 3.05
C THR A 77 -9.93 -0.06 1.72
N PHE A 78 -8.68 0.31 1.46
CA PHE A 78 -7.95 -0.10 0.26
C PHE A 78 -7.76 -1.61 0.21
N LEU A 79 -7.31 -2.25 1.30
CA LEU A 79 -7.13 -3.71 1.35
C LEU A 79 -8.45 -4.47 1.15
N LYS A 80 -9.56 -3.98 1.74
CA LYS A 80 -10.90 -4.55 1.52
C LYS A 80 -11.35 -4.40 0.06
N THR A 81 -11.08 -3.26 -0.55
CA THR A 81 -11.42 -2.99 -1.95
C THR A 81 -10.58 -3.84 -2.89
N LEU A 82 -9.29 -3.98 -2.64
CA LEU A 82 -8.40 -4.83 -3.42
C LEU A 82 -8.87 -6.29 -3.37
N ARG A 83 -9.27 -6.78 -2.18
CA ARG A 83 -9.82 -8.13 -2.02
C ARG A 83 -11.12 -8.34 -2.80
N SER A 84 -11.98 -7.32 -2.91
CA SER A 84 -13.29 -7.45 -3.54
C SER A 84 -13.28 -7.21 -5.06
N GLN A 85 -12.50 -6.24 -5.53
CA GLN A 85 -12.43 -5.83 -6.94
C GLN A 85 -11.29 -6.51 -7.69
N GLY A 86 -10.24 -6.94 -6.97
CA GLY A 86 -9.09 -7.66 -7.52
C GLY A 86 -8.04 -6.77 -8.20
N SER A 87 -8.37 -5.54 -8.58
CA SER A 87 -7.40 -4.60 -9.14
C SER A 87 -7.79 -3.15 -8.81
N ILE A 88 -6.87 -2.39 -8.24
CA ILE A 88 -7.07 -0.99 -7.85
C ILE A 88 -5.76 -0.21 -7.96
N TYR A 89 -5.85 1.11 -8.08
CA TYR A 89 -4.73 1.98 -7.75
C TYR A 89 -4.70 2.23 -6.24
N VAL A 90 -3.51 2.40 -5.67
CA VAL A 90 -3.28 2.70 -4.26
C VAL A 90 -2.29 3.85 -4.12
N PRO A 91 -2.37 4.64 -3.03
CA PRO A 91 -1.43 5.72 -2.82
C PRO A 91 -0.01 5.19 -2.55
N SER A 92 0.98 5.97 -2.96
CA SER A 92 2.38 5.79 -2.58
C SER A 92 2.85 6.97 -1.72
N PHE A 93 4.10 6.96 -1.27
CA PHE A 93 4.70 8.09 -0.56
C PHE A 93 5.86 8.67 -1.36
N ASN A 94 5.81 9.97 -1.64
CA ASN A 94 6.89 10.65 -2.33
C ASN A 94 7.81 11.35 -1.32
N HIS A 95 8.98 10.77 -1.05
CA HIS A 95 9.96 11.36 -0.10
C HIS A 95 10.53 12.72 -0.53
N GLY A 96 10.46 13.08 -1.81
CA GLY A 96 10.87 14.41 -2.29
C GLY A 96 9.86 15.50 -1.95
N VAL A 97 8.56 15.16 -1.92
CA VAL A 97 7.48 16.06 -1.48
C VAL A 97 7.23 15.95 0.02
N GLY A 98 7.49 14.77 0.59
CA GLY A 98 7.18 14.43 1.98
C GLY A 98 5.69 14.12 2.20
N ASP A 99 4.90 13.83 1.17
CA ASP A 99 3.47 13.53 1.27
C ASP A 99 3.06 12.32 0.42
N PRO A 100 1.91 11.70 0.74
CA PRO A 100 1.29 10.70 -0.11
C PRO A 100 0.98 11.22 -1.52
N VAL A 101 1.02 10.31 -2.49
CA VAL A 101 0.60 10.55 -3.88
C VAL A 101 -0.49 9.55 -4.21
N GLU A 102 -1.70 10.06 -4.46
CA GLU A 102 -2.85 9.24 -4.83
C GLU A 102 -2.66 8.61 -6.21
N ASP A 103 -3.32 7.45 -6.41
CA ASP A 103 -3.36 6.70 -7.66
C ASP A 103 -1.99 6.34 -8.28
N ASP A 104 -0.92 6.27 -7.48
CA ASP A 104 0.44 6.11 -7.99
C ASP A 104 0.83 4.64 -8.26
N THR A 105 0.36 3.70 -7.43
CA THR A 105 0.72 2.29 -7.55
C THR A 105 -0.47 1.45 -8.03
N PHE A 106 -0.34 0.80 -9.19
CA PHE A 106 -1.37 -0.11 -9.69
C PHE A 106 -1.18 -1.53 -9.18
N VAL A 107 -2.18 -2.03 -8.45
CA VAL A 107 -2.25 -3.44 -8.03
C VAL A 107 -3.25 -4.17 -8.92
N SER A 108 -2.79 -5.21 -9.59
CA SER A 108 -3.60 -6.04 -10.48
C SER A 108 -3.74 -7.50 -10.03
N LEU A 109 -4.70 -8.23 -10.58
CA LEU A 109 -4.92 -9.68 -10.39
C LEU A 109 -3.73 -10.58 -10.81
N GLN A 110 -2.74 -10.02 -11.52
CA GLN A 110 -1.51 -10.74 -11.86
C GLN A 110 -0.59 -10.89 -10.64
N HIS A 111 -0.65 -9.94 -9.70
CA HIS A 111 0.03 -10.03 -8.41
C HIS A 111 -0.73 -11.03 -7.54
N LYS A 112 -0.17 -12.23 -7.38
CA LYS A 112 -0.75 -13.31 -6.54
C LYS A 112 -0.46 -13.12 -5.07
N VAL A 113 0.56 -12.32 -4.76
CA VAL A 113 0.97 -12.01 -3.39
C VAL A 113 1.04 -10.51 -3.22
N VAL A 114 0.30 -10.00 -2.23
CA VAL A 114 0.39 -8.62 -1.79
C VAL A 114 1.07 -8.63 -0.43
N ILE A 115 2.23 -7.98 -0.34
CA ILE A 115 2.96 -7.78 0.90
C ILE A 115 2.68 -6.37 1.36
N VAL A 116 1.99 -6.22 2.49
CA VAL A 116 1.87 -4.92 3.14
C VAL A 116 3.03 -4.77 4.12
N GLU A 117 3.79 -3.69 3.97
CA GLU A 117 4.97 -3.37 4.77
C GLU A 117 4.67 -2.13 5.63
N GLY A 118 5.01 -2.17 6.92
CA GLY A 118 4.80 -1.03 7.82
C GLY A 118 4.96 -1.35 9.30
N ASN A 119 5.25 -0.32 10.10
CA ASN A 119 5.58 -0.46 11.52
C ASN A 119 4.38 -0.75 12.43
N TYR A 120 3.17 -0.33 12.01
CA TYR A 120 1.99 -0.31 12.87
C TYR A 120 0.85 -1.21 12.37
N LEU A 121 1.13 -2.10 11.41
CA LEU A 121 0.14 -3.01 10.83
C LEU A 121 -0.52 -3.97 11.84
N LEU A 122 0.16 -4.21 12.96
CA LEU A 122 -0.31 -5.08 14.05
C LEU A 122 -0.46 -4.31 15.37
N LEU A 123 -0.60 -2.99 15.32
CA LEU A 123 -0.89 -2.19 16.51
C LEU A 123 -2.33 -2.46 16.93
N GLU A 124 -2.53 -2.89 18.18
CA GLU A 124 -3.86 -3.23 18.71
C GLU A 124 -4.64 -2.00 19.21
N GLU A 125 -3.95 -0.88 19.43
CA GLU A 125 -4.54 0.39 19.83
C GLU A 125 -4.87 1.24 18.59
N GLY A 126 -6.12 1.73 18.50
CA GLY A 126 -6.48 2.78 17.52
C GLY A 126 -7.19 2.33 16.24
N VAL A 127 -7.92 1.21 16.26
CA VAL A 127 -8.93 0.87 15.23
C VAL A 127 -10.29 0.68 15.87
#